data_AF-A0A350BMD3-F1
#
_entry.id   AF-A0A350BMD3-F1
#
_cell.length_a   1.000
_cell.length_b   1.000
_cell.length_c   1.000
_cell.angle_alpha   90.00
_cell.angle_beta   90.00
_cell.angle_gamma   90.00
#
_symmetry.space_group_name_H-M   'P 1'
#
loop_
_entity.id
_entity.type
_entity.pdbx_description
1 polymer ?
#
loop_
_entity_poly.entity_id
_entity_poly.type
_entity_poly.pdbx_seq_one_letter_code
_entity_poly.pdbx_strand_id
1 'polypeptide(L)'
;EIYQNCNVFNDGAFFQFTEKESKDENVVFLEHGKPLVFGKEKEKGIKLDGFTPTVVSTKDGKYSVNDLLVHNEKDTTLSFILADMTMKPALPRPVGIFLSLERPTYDDMMTLQIDEAKKKRGEGDLEKLLNSGDTWMIN
;
A
#
# COMPACT_ATOMS: atom_id res chain seq x y z
N GLU A 1 6.02 -5.25 3.94
CA GLU A 1 7.23 -6.05 3.63
C GLU A 1 8.31 -5.73 4.66
N ILE A 2 9.20 -6.67 4.95
CA ILE A 2 10.36 -6.47 5.83
C ILE A 2 11.60 -6.90 5.06
N TYR A 3 12.60 -6.01 4.94
CA TYR A 3 13.91 -6.40 4.42
C TYR A 3 14.68 -7.12 5.50
N GLN A 4 14.93 -8.40 5.27
CA GLN A 4 15.63 -9.27 6.20
C GLN A 4 16.84 -9.87 5.49
N ASN A 5 18.03 -9.61 6.05
CA ASN A 5 19.26 -10.23 5.60
C ASN A 5 19.33 -11.67 6.14
N CYS A 6 19.79 -12.60 5.31
CA CYS A 6 20.11 -13.96 5.73
C CYS A 6 21.61 -14.19 5.54
N ASN A 7 22.38 -14.07 6.62
CA ASN A 7 23.85 -14.12 6.55
C ASN A 7 24.42 -15.43 5.96
N VAL A 8 23.65 -16.54 5.99
CA VAL A 8 24.11 -17.84 5.47
C VAL A 8 23.86 -17.98 3.97
N PHE A 9 22.70 -17.53 3.48
CA PHE A 9 22.25 -17.83 2.13
C PHE A 9 22.15 -16.61 1.20
N ASN A 10 22.08 -15.41 1.76
CA ASN A 10 21.85 -14.19 0.99
C ASN A 10 22.43 -12.98 1.73
N ASP A 11 23.71 -13.07 2.08
CA ASP A 11 24.39 -12.04 2.84
C ASP A 11 24.59 -10.78 1.98
N GLY A 12 24.31 -9.63 2.57
CA GLY A 12 24.49 -8.33 1.95
C GLY A 12 23.41 -7.89 0.98
N ALA A 13 22.36 -8.70 0.75
CA ALA A 13 21.33 -8.41 -0.25
C ALA A 13 20.61 -7.07 -0.03
N PHE A 14 20.51 -6.63 1.23
CA PHE A 14 19.81 -5.39 1.59
C PHE A 14 20.70 -4.35 2.28
N PHE A 15 22.01 -4.55 2.36
CA PHE A 15 22.92 -3.64 3.10
C PHE A 15 22.85 -2.19 2.61
N GLN A 16 22.60 -1.96 1.32
CA GLN A 16 22.38 -0.60 0.79
C GLN A 16 21.21 0.14 1.48
N PHE A 17 20.21 -0.58 1.97
CA PHE A 17 18.99 -0.03 2.54
C PHE A 17 18.90 -0.22 4.07
N THR A 18 19.74 -1.06 4.66
CA THR A 18 19.71 -1.39 6.09
C THR A 18 20.88 -0.82 6.88
N GLU A 19 22.07 -0.71 6.29
CA GLU A 19 23.27 -0.25 6.99
C GLU A 19 23.23 1.25 7.27
N LYS A 20 23.78 1.66 8.42
CA LYS A 20 23.71 3.06 8.88
C LYS A 20 24.36 4.04 7.91
N GLU A 21 25.43 3.62 7.25
CA GLU A 21 26.25 4.47 6.39
C GLU A 21 25.59 4.75 5.03
N SER A 22 24.73 3.83 4.56
CA SER A 22 24.11 3.84 3.23
C SER A 22 22.62 4.15 3.27
N LYS A 23 21.90 3.72 4.31
CA LYS A 23 20.44 3.79 4.40
C LYS A 23 19.89 5.20 4.18
N ASP A 24 20.43 6.20 4.87
CA ASP A 24 19.91 7.57 4.79
C ASP A 24 20.01 8.14 3.35
N GLU A 25 20.99 7.70 2.57
CA GLU A 25 21.19 8.13 1.18
C GLU A 25 20.32 7.36 0.17
N ASN A 26 19.83 6.18 0.55
CA ASN A 26 19.20 5.23 -0.36
C ASN A 26 17.75 4.90 0.00
N VAL A 27 17.22 5.39 1.12
CA VAL A 27 15.87 5.10 1.61
C VAL A 27 15.12 6.40 1.87
N VAL A 28 13.87 6.46 1.41
CA VAL A 28 12.93 7.52 1.75
C VAL A 28 11.79 6.93 2.58
N PHE A 29 11.56 7.50 3.77
CA PHE A 29 10.50 7.05 4.65
C PHE A 29 9.17 7.70 4.29
N LEU A 30 8.14 6.87 4.12
CA LEU A 30 6.80 7.29 3.80
C LEU A 30 6.03 7.57 5.09
N GLU A 31 5.70 8.83 5.33
CA GLU A 31 4.89 9.27 6.46
C GLU A 31 3.73 10.13 5.96
N HIS A 32 2.49 9.75 6.29
CA HIS A 32 1.31 10.42 5.77
C HIS A 32 1.29 11.91 6.12
N GLY A 33 1.01 12.75 5.12
CA GLY A 33 0.96 14.21 5.27
C GLY A 33 2.33 14.89 5.35
N LYS A 34 3.43 14.14 5.22
CA LYS A 34 4.79 14.70 5.25
C LYS A 34 5.43 14.72 3.86
N PRO A 35 6.30 15.71 3.58
CA PRO A 35 7.10 15.74 2.36
C PRO A 35 8.10 14.58 2.34
N LEU A 36 8.34 14.04 1.15
CA LEU A 36 9.29 12.96 0.93
C LEU A 36 10.72 13.50 0.92
N VAL A 37 11.39 13.38 2.07
CA VAL A 37 12.75 13.88 2.32
C VAL A 37 13.66 12.72 2.73
N PHE A 38 14.90 12.72 2.25
CA PHE A 38 15.95 11.76 2.58
C PHE A 38 17.34 12.39 2.45
N GLY A 39 18.40 11.60 2.64
CA GLY A 39 19.79 12.05 2.75
C GLY A 39 20.24 12.19 4.20
N LYS A 40 21.55 12.07 4.46
CA LYS A 40 22.13 12.14 5.81
C LYS A 40 21.79 13.42 6.56
N GLU A 41 21.64 14.54 5.85
CA GLU A 41 21.30 15.85 6.41
C GLU A 41 19.88 16.29 6.02
N LYS A 42 19.05 15.37 5.52
CA LYS A 42 17.69 15.66 5.03
C LYS A 42 17.67 16.70 3.91
N GLU A 43 18.64 16.62 3.02
CA GLU A 43 18.87 17.58 1.94
C GLU A 43 18.35 17.15 0.56
N LYS A 44 17.87 15.90 0.43
CA LYS A 44 17.31 15.37 -0.80
C LYS A 44 15.82 15.20 -0.64
N GLY A 45 15.09 15.38 -1.72
CA GLY A 45 13.65 15.19 -1.73
C GLY A 45 13.15 14.55 -3.02
N ILE A 46 11.92 14.07 -2.99
CA ILE A 46 11.22 13.57 -4.17
C ILE A 46 10.24 14.63 -4.63
N LYS A 47 10.30 14.98 -5.92
CA LYS A 47 9.29 15.77 -6.62
C LYS A 47 8.68 14.94 -7.73
N LEU A 48 7.44 15.24 -8.11
CA LEU A 48 6.84 14.72 -9.34
C LEU A 48 7.06 15.70 -10.50
N ASP A 49 7.53 15.16 -11.63
CA ASP A 49 7.46 15.80 -12.94
C ASP A 49 6.41 15.04 -13.78
N GLY A 50 5.20 15.60 -13.84
CA GLY A 50 4.01 14.84 -14.24
C GLY A 50 3.78 13.68 -13.27
N PHE A 51 3.86 12.44 -13.76
CA PHE A 51 3.79 11.21 -12.95
C PHE A 51 5.16 10.56 -12.70
N THR A 52 6.26 11.25 -13.03
CA THR A 52 7.62 10.72 -12.89
C THR A 52 8.27 11.25 -11.61
N PRO A 53 8.57 10.40 -10.62
CA PRO A 53 9.35 10.80 -9.46
C PRO A 53 10.78 11.15 -9.84
N THR A 54 11.26 12.29 -9.34
CA THR A 54 12.61 12.79 -9.58
C THR A 54 13.23 13.24 -8.27
N VAL A 55 14.50 12.89 -8.05
CA VAL A 55 15.28 13.37 -6.91
C VAL A 55 15.69 14.82 -7.14
N VAL A 56 15.48 15.67 -6.14
CA VAL A 56 15.93 17.06 -6.13
C VAL A 56 16.75 17.34 -4.86
N SER A 57 17.67 18.29 -4.96
CA SER A 57 18.45 18.82 -3.83
C SER A 57 17.77 20.06 -3.26
N THR A 58 17.65 20.14 -1.95
CA THR A 58 17.19 21.34 -1.23
C THR A 58 18.35 22.20 -0.71
N LYS A 59 19.61 21.77 -0.90
CA LYS A 59 20.81 22.51 -0.48
C LYS A 59 21.11 23.71 -1.37
N ASP A 60 20.84 23.60 -2.68
CA ASP A 60 21.28 24.58 -3.68
C ASP A 60 20.34 25.79 -3.79
N GLY A 61 19.33 25.89 -2.92
CA GLY A 61 18.35 26.99 -2.89
C GLY A 61 17.32 26.98 -4.04
N LYS A 62 17.48 26.09 -5.03
CA LYS A 62 16.55 25.96 -6.17
C LYS A 62 15.20 25.36 -5.77
N TYR A 63 15.20 24.44 -4.79
CA TYR A 63 14.00 23.79 -4.29
C TYR A 63 13.98 23.85 -2.76
N SER A 64 12.79 23.94 -2.21
CA SER A 64 12.51 23.90 -0.78
C SER A 64 11.69 22.65 -0.44
N VAL A 65 11.50 22.41 0.86
CA VAL A 65 10.66 21.33 1.37
C VAL A 65 9.21 21.43 0.86
N ASN A 66 8.72 22.65 0.57
CA ASN A 66 7.36 22.88 0.08
C ASN A 66 7.17 22.49 -1.39
N ASP A 67 8.26 22.33 -2.14
CA ASP A 67 8.23 21.91 -3.55
C ASP A 67 8.21 20.38 -3.71
N LEU A 68 8.35 19.66 -2.60
CA LEU A 68 8.44 18.20 -2.58
C LEU A 68 7.07 17.55 -2.58
N LEU A 69 7.02 16.33 -3.09
CA LEU A 69 5.86 15.46 -3.01
C LEU A 69 5.51 15.18 -1.56
N VAL A 70 4.28 15.50 -1.16
CA VAL A 70 3.71 15.14 0.14
C VAL A 70 3.06 13.77 0.03
N HIS A 71 3.40 12.87 0.95
CA HIS A 71 2.88 11.51 0.94
C HIS A 71 1.41 11.45 1.35
N ASN A 72 0.59 10.78 0.54
CA ASN A 72 -0.80 10.51 0.83
C ASN A 72 -1.07 8.99 0.80
N GLU A 73 -1.16 8.36 1.98
CA GLU A 73 -1.46 6.93 2.09
C GLU A 73 -2.91 6.58 1.70
N LYS A 74 -3.76 7.57 1.42
CA LYS A 74 -5.14 7.37 0.95
C LYS A 74 -5.25 7.44 -0.58
N ASP A 75 -4.17 7.77 -1.28
CA ASP A 75 -4.16 7.91 -2.74
C ASP A 75 -3.60 6.64 -3.40
N THR A 76 -4.48 5.93 -4.10
CA THR A 76 -4.12 4.71 -4.84
C THR A 76 -3.14 4.99 -5.98
N THR A 77 -3.31 6.09 -6.71
CA THR A 77 -2.45 6.44 -7.85
C THR A 77 -1.04 6.73 -7.37
N LEU A 78 -0.93 7.54 -6.32
CA LEU A 78 0.36 7.84 -5.70
C LEU A 78 1.03 6.56 -5.18
N SER A 79 0.28 5.65 -4.57
CA SER A 79 0.84 4.39 -4.05
C SER A 79 1.51 3.55 -5.14
N PHE A 80 0.95 3.50 -6.35
CA PHE A 80 1.56 2.81 -7.49
C PHE A 80 2.82 3.50 -7.98
N ILE A 81 2.81 4.84 -8.06
CA ILE A 81 3.98 5.62 -8.46
C ILE A 81 5.14 5.40 -7.47
N LEU A 82 4.85 5.43 -6.17
CA LEU A 82 5.84 5.19 -5.13
C LEU A 82 6.34 3.74 -5.17
N ALA A 83 5.44 2.76 -5.35
CA ALA A 83 5.82 1.36 -5.47
C ALA A 83 6.73 1.11 -6.67
N ASP A 84 6.55 1.83 -7.79
CA ASP A 84 7.39 1.72 -8.99
C ASP A 84 8.79 2.32 -8.81
N MET A 85 9.00 3.24 -7.84
CA MET A 85 10.33 3.83 -7.59
C MET A 85 11.39 2.77 -7.30
N THR A 86 10.98 1.69 -6.66
CA THR A 86 11.74 0.46 -6.42
C THR A 86 12.42 -0.10 -7.69
N MET A 87 11.82 0.07 -8.87
CA MET A 87 12.37 -0.47 -10.11
C MET A 87 13.35 0.50 -10.79
N LYS A 88 13.60 1.67 -10.20
CA LYS A 88 14.44 2.73 -10.77
C LYS A 88 15.69 2.92 -9.89
N PRO A 89 16.88 2.46 -10.33
CA PRO A 89 18.11 2.54 -9.53
C PRO A 89 18.52 3.95 -9.11
N ALA A 90 18.08 4.99 -9.83
CA ALA A 90 18.38 6.39 -9.52
C ALA A 90 17.49 6.99 -8.41
N LEU A 91 16.46 6.28 -7.96
CA LEU A 91 15.54 6.73 -6.92
C LEU A 91 15.83 6.01 -5.60
N PRO A 92 15.61 6.69 -4.46
CA PRO A 92 15.70 6.02 -3.17
C PRO A 92 14.58 5.00 -3.04
N ARG A 93 14.80 4.02 -2.17
CA ARG A 93 13.85 2.99 -1.85
C ARG A 93 12.77 3.54 -0.91
N PRO A 94 11.48 3.51 -1.31
CA PRO A 94 10.41 3.92 -0.41
C PRO A 94 10.17 2.84 0.64
N VAL A 95 10.07 3.25 1.91
CA VAL A 95 9.80 2.36 3.04
C VAL A 95 8.76 3.00 3.95
N GLY A 96 7.70 2.25 4.28
CA GLY A 96 6.61 2.72 5.15
C GLY A 96 5.25 2.25 4.65
N ILE A 97 4.21 2.98 5.01
CA ILE A 97 2.84 2.70 4.56
C ILE A 97 2.64 3.35 3.19
N PHE A 98 2.59 2.55 2.13
CA PHE A 98 2.32 3.06 0.77
C PHE A 98 0.84 3.43 0.58
N LEU A 99 -0.06 2.57 1.07
CA LEU A 99 -1.50 2.69 0.92
C LEU A 99 -2.17 2.10 2.16
N SER A 100 -3.16 2.81 2.69
CA SER A 100 -3.97 2.43 3.85
C SER A 100 -5.40 2.91 3.60
N LEU A 101 -6.26 2.02 3.13
CA LEU A 101 -7.65 2.34 2.81
C LEU A 101 -8.59 1.58 3.74
N GLU A 102 -9.65 2.26 4.16
CA GLU A 102 -10.77 1.63 4.84
C GLU A 102 -11.79 1.18 3.80
N ARG A 103 -12.02 -0.13 3.71
CA ARG A 103 -12.97 -0.76 2.79
C ARG A 103 -13.62 -1.95 3.49
N PRO A 104 -14.88 -2.29 3.16
CA PRO A 104 -15.51 -3.50 3.67
C PRO A 104 -14.64 -4.73 3.40
N THR A 105 -14.58 -5.63 4.36
CA THR A 105 -13.95 -6.94 4.15
C THR A 105 -14.85 -7.83 3.31
N TYR A 106 -14.29 -8.93 2.81
CA TYR A 106 -15.07 -9.94 2.13
C TYR A 106 -16.20 -10.49 3.02
N ASP A 107 -15.91 -10.76 4.30
CA ASP A 107 -16.88 -11.32 5.24
C ASP A 107 -18.02 -10.34 5.57
N ASP A 108 -17.70 -9.04 5.69
CA ASP A 108 -18.72 -7.99 5.83
C ASP A 108 -19.64 -8.00 4.61
N MET A 109 -19.07 -8.05 3.40
CA MET A 109 -19.84 -8.05 2.16
C MET A 109 -20.68 -9.31 1.98
N MET A 110 -20.15 -10.48 2.34
CA MET A 110 -20.88 -11.75 2.31
C MET A 110 -22.07 -11.73 3.28
N THR A 111 -21.85 -11.24 4.50
CA THR A 111 -22.90 -11.12 5.51
C THR A 111 -24.00 -10.17 5.03
N LEU A 112 -23.62 -9.00 4.49
CA LEU A 112 -24.54 -8.04 3.90
C LEU A 112 -25.38 -8.67 2.77
N GLN A 113 -24.76 -9.48 1.91
CA GLN A 113 -25.47 -10.17 0.83
C GLN A 113 -26.53 -11.16 1.37
N ILE A 114 -26.20 -11.93 2.42
CA ILE A 114 -27.13 -12.87 3.05
C ILE A 114 -28.29 -12.11 3.70
N ASP A 115 -28.00 -11.05 4.45
CA ASP A 115 -29.00 -10.23 5.12
C ASP A 115 -29.96 -9.58 4.12
N GLU A 116 -29.45 -9.09 3.00
CA GLU A 116 -30.28 -8.57 1.91
C GLU A 116 -31.19 -9.65 1.30
N ALA A 117 -30.67 -10.86 1.10
CA ALA A 117 -31.47 -11.98 0.58
C ALA A 117 -32.60 -12.35 1.55
N LYS A 118 -32.29 -12.42 2.85
CA LYS A 118 -33.27 -12.67 3.91
C LYS A 118 -34.33 -11.58 4.00
N LYS A 119 -33.95 -10.31 3.94
CA LYS A 119 -34.89 -9.18 3.91
C LYS A 119 -35.86 -9.25 2.73
N LYS A 120 -35.39 -9.70 1.56
CA LYS A 120 -36.20 -9.77 0.33
C LYS A 120 -37.06 -11.03 0.23
N ARG A 121 -36.57 -12.18 0.72
CA ARG A 121 -37.17 -13.51 0.49
C ARG A 121 -37.67 -14.19 1.77
N GLY A 122 -37.45 -13.58 2.94
CA GLY A 122 -37.62 -14.20 4.26
C GLY A 122 -36.39 -15.01 4.68
N GLU A 123 -36.38 -15.49 5.92
CA GLU A 123 -35.28 -16.29 6.52
C GLU A 123 -34.93 -17.57 5.73
N GLY A 124 -35.82 -18.00 4.83
CA GLY A 124 -35.75 -19.30 4.19
C GLY A 124 -36.32 -20.38 5.11
N ASP A 125 -36.96 -21.37 4.49
CA ASP A 125 -37.49 -22.54 5.18
C ASP A 125 -37.11 -23.75 4.32
N LEU A 126 -36.22 -24.58 4.85
CA LEU A 126 -35.70 -25.73 4.13
C LEU A 126 -36.79 -26.77 3.87
N GLU A 127 -37.69 -27.00 4.84
CA GLU A 127 -38.77 -27.95 4.69
C GLU A 127 -39.75 -27.47 3.61
N LYS A 128 -40.12 -26.19 3.65
CA LYS A 128 -40.96 -25.59 2.61
C LYS A 128 -40.29 -25.65 1.22
N LEU A 129 -38.98 -25.45 1.14
CA LEU A 129 -38.23 -25.54 -0.11
C LEU A 129 -38.24 -26.96 -0.67
N LEU A 130 -37.91 -27.95 0.16
CA LEU A 130 -37.88 -29.36 -0.24
C LEU A 130 -39.26 -29.87 -0.66
N ASN A 131 -40.33 -29.31 -0.09
CA ASN A 131 -41.72 -29.63 -0.44
C ASN A 131 -42.37 -28.65 -1.44
N SER A 132 -41.59 -27.78 -2.09
CA SER A 132 -42.14 -26.79 -3.03
C SER A 132 -42.45 -27.33 -4.44
N GLY A 133 -42.00 -28.55 -4.74
CA GLY A 133 -42.28 -29.27 -6.00
C GLY A 133 -43.20 -30.47 -5.81
N ASP A 134 -43.31 -31.32 -6.84
CA ASP A 134 -44.12 -32.54 -6.78
C ASP A 134 -43.46 -33.59 -5.85
N THR A 135 -44.03 -33.80 -4.68
CA THR A 135 -43.61 -34.83 -3.72
C THR A 135 -44.63 -35.97 -3.66
N TRP A 136 -44.19 -37.18 -3.34
CA TRP A 136 -45.07 -38.32 -3.09
C TRP A 136 -44.73 -38.97 -1.75
N MET A 137 -45.74 -39.46 -1.04
CA MET A 137 -45.56 -40.23 0.19
C MET A 137 -45.74 -41.72 -0.11
N ILE A 138 -44.81 -42.55 0.39
CA ILE A 138 -44.92 -44.01 0.35
C ILE A 138 -45.41 -44.46 1.73
N ASN A 139 -46.55 -45.15 1.77
CA ASN A 139 -47.12 -45.75 2.98
C ASN A 139 -46.83 -47.25 3.04
#